data_AF-A0A8B5WPZ6-F1
#
_entry.id   AF-A0A8B5WPZ6-F1
#
_cell.length_a   1.000
_cell.length_b   1.000
_cell.length_c   1.000
_cell.angle_alpha   90.00
_cell.angle_beta   90.00
_cell.angle_gamma   90.00
#
_symmetry.space_group_name_H-M   'P 1'
#
loop_
_entity.id
_entity.type
_entity.pdbx_description
1 polymer ?
#
loop_
_entity_poly.entity_id
_entity_poly.type
_entity_poly.pdbx_seq_one_letter_code
_entity_poly.pdbx_strand_id
1 'polypeptide(L)'
;MRANKRMWYSRLSSGVVMLGAILVVILAAAANLQAEVLRSGTYGYRIDLPTGWYALDVSDPSRVGFTDPENHAVFQIYSYPRSRFADISAVVEFMEDRHGLSGDAVRFQYERRDAVLGDYRFVTAQAQARGYFTFLEYDEYFFVAVAFTLEPQYARYHDFLVSAIDSFAPGPAAEIAPGPISQFYYEHPGAMPVHVPLEVGGRTVYFATDPAEEDAAQVVVEREARILAQYPFTNNRSDPWVEAWRRFFRMVYRDNYSRIAPLAGDLYRVFRADGVERDGMPAAILSWLQGFEYDRIATLSDLRAPISCLLTLSGDCDSLGLTYVILLHVLGFDAILMISAEYSHALGAVDVAGPGARFEFEGTGYLVAELTDTVDIGLIPREMADPAGWIGVKFR
;
A
#
# COMPACT_ATOMS: atom_id res chain seq x y z
N MET A 1 59.64 57.18 -3.67
CA MET A 1 60.86 56.95 -4.47
C MET A 1 61.09 55.44 -4.58
N ARG A 2 61.09 54.89 -5.80
CA ARG A 2 61.57 53.55 -6.25
C ARG A 2 61.00 52.29 -5.52
N ALA A 3 60.08 51.51 -6.08
CA ALA A 3 60.11 50.63 -7.28
C ALA A 3 60.76 49.24 -7.06
N ASN A 4 59.99 48.20 -7.43
CA ASN A 4 60.38 46.91 -8.06
C ASN A 4 61.18 45.89 -7.21
N LYS A 5 61.10 44.55 -7.35
CA LYS A 5 60.59 43.61 -8.38
C LYS A 5 60.56 42.17 -7.80
N ARG A 6 59.44 41.46 -7.96
CA ARG A 6 59.24 40.09 -8.52
C ARG A 6 60.36 39.02 -8.51
N MET A 7 59.95 37.79 -8.10
CA MET A 7 60.16 36.42 -8.67
C MET A 7 61.57 35.79 -8.68
N TRP A 8 61.84 34.47 -8.61
CA TRP A 8 61.12 33.17 -8.46
C TRP A 8 62.20 32.04 -8.35
N TYR A 9 61.74 30.78 -8.13
CA TYR A 9 62.42 29.47 -8.26
C TYR A 9 63.42 29.05 -7.16
N SER A 10 63.56 27.79 -6.74
CA SER A 10 62.81 26.52 -6.77
C SER A 10 63.67 25.47 -6.04
N ARG A 11 63.08 24.42 -5.46
CA ARG A 11 63.47 23.01 -5.70
C ARG A 11 62.67 22.02 -4.86
N LEU A 12 62.18 21.02 -5.59
CA LEU A 12 61.52 19.80 -5.15
C LEU A 12 62.49 18.80 -4.51
N SER A 13 61.97 18.02 -3.56
CA SER A 13 62.27 16.58 -3.39
C SER A 13 61.12 15.98 -2.56
N SER A 14 60.15 15.30 -3.18
CA SER A 14 60.14 13.86 -3.47
C SER A 14 60.08 13.00 -2.19
N GLY A 15 58.89 12.52 -1.86
CA GLY A 15 58.64 11.55 -0.80
C GLY A 15 57.23 10.99 -0.90
N VAL A 16 57.09 9.94 -1.71
CA VAL A 16 55.88 9.16 -1.95
C VAL A 16 55.47 8.41 -0.69
N VAL A 17 54.23 8.57 -0.23
CA VAL A 17 53.41 7.48 0.33
C VAL A 17 51.97 7.66 -0.15
N MET A 18 51.50 6.62 -0.82
CA MET A 18 50.17 6.42 -1.41
C MET A 18 49.32 5.58 -0.43
N LEU A 19 48.00 5.55 -0.65
CA LEU A 19 46.93 4.78 0.03
C LEU A 19 46.33 5.42 1.30
N GLY A 20 45.01 5.56 1.46
CA GLY A 20 43.84 5.17 0.67
C GLY A 20 42.62 6.00 1.12
N ALA A 21 41.81 6.45 0.16
CA ALA A 21 40.45 5.96 -0.08
C ALA A 21 39.35 6.62 0.79
N ILE A 22 38.65 7.56 0.15
CA ILE A 22 37.18 7.72 0.13
C ILE A 22 36.48 7.84 1.50
N LEU A 23 36.08 9.07 1.84
CA LEU A 23 34.78 9.29 2.49
C LEU A 23 34.01 10.33 1.68
N VAL A 24 33.17 9.82 0.78
CA VAL A 24 32.06 10.54 0.18
C VAL A 24 31.05 10.75 1.30
N VAL A 25 31.00 11.97 1.86
CA VAL A 25 29.86 12.39 2.68
C VAL A 25 28.80 12.89 1.71
N ILE A 26 27.87 11.99 1.37
CA ILE A 26 26.58 12.35 0.80
C ILE A 26 25.86 13.18 1.87
N LEU A 27 25.91 14.50 1.73
CA LEU A 27 24.90 15.38 2.33
C LEU A 27 23.61 15.09 1.58
N ALA A 28 22.75 14.29 2.21
CA ALA A 28 21.42 13.97 1.73
C ALA A 28 20.69 15.26 1.37
N ALA A 29 20.29 15.35 0.11
CA ALA A 29 19.33 16.33 -0.32
C ALA A 29 18.07 16.13 0.53
N ALA A 30 17.71 17.15 1.31
CA ALA A 30 16.32 17.39 1.68
C ALA A 30 15.57 17.74 0.39
N ALA A 31 15.37 16.74 -0.47
CA ALA A 31 14.39 16.79 -1.52
C ALA A 31 13.04 16.49 -0.87
N ASN A 32 12.01 17.26 -1.23
CA ASN A 32 10.63 17.01 -0.84
C ASN A 32 10.27 15.54 -1.12
N LEU A 33 10.31 14.71 -0.09
CA LEU A 33 9.82 13.33 -0.15
C LEU A 33 8.29 13.43 -0.10
N GLN A 34 7.70 13.48 -1.30
CA GLN A 34 6.31 13.03 -1.49
C GLN A 34 6.21 11.59 -0.97
N ALA A 35 5.01 11.17 -0.54
CA ALA A 35 4.76 9.92 0.17
C ALA A 35 5.28 8.68 -0.58
N GLU A 36 6.57 8.39 -0.41
CA GLU A 36 7.26 7.25 -0.98
C GLU A 36 6.98 6.05 -0.08
N VAL A 37 6.59 4.94 -0.70
CA VAL A 37 6.56 3.65 -0.02
C VAL A 37 7.96 3.38 0.53
N LEU A 38 8.09 3.35 1.86
CA LEU A 38 9.40 3.20 2.49
C LEU A 38 9.74 1.71 2.62
N ARG A 39 11.00 1.37 2.31
CA ARG A 39 11.53 0.01 2.39
C ARG A 39 12.78 -0.02 3.27
N SER A 40 12.85 -0.97 4.18
CA SER A 40 14.05 -1.23 4.96
C SER A 40 14.95 -2.22 4.23
N GLY A 41 16.11 -1.76 3.75
CA GLY A 41 17.12 -2.65 3.19
C GLY A 41 17.71 -3.62 4.21
N THR A 42 17.72 -3.26 5.49
CA THR A 42 18.32 -4.08 6.57
C THR A 42 17.35 -5.15 7.08
N TYR A 43 16.07 -4.81 7.24
CA TYR A 43 15.08 -5.70 7.86
C TYR A 43 14.02 -6.21 6.88
N GLY A 44 14.07 -5.80 5.61
CA GLY A 44 13.21 -6.32 4.55
C GLY A 44 11.74 -5.86 4.61
N TYR A 45 11.35 -5.08 5.62
CA TYR A 45 9.98 -4.60 5.74
C TYR A 45 9.68 -3.43 4.78
N ARG A 46 8.38 -3.24 4.51
CA ARG A 46 7.81 -2.14 3.74
C ARG A 46 6.72 -1.43 4.55
N ILE A 47 6.58 -0.12 4.37
CA ILE A 47 5.47 0.69 4.91
C ILE A 47 4.95 1.69 3.88
N ASP A 48 3.66 2.02 3.97
CA ASP A 48 2.98 3.01 3.13
C ASP A 48 2.18 3.96 4.05
N LEU A 49 2.88 4.91 4.64
CA LEU A 49 2.32 5.82 5.65
C LEU A 49 1.40 6.88 5.04
N PRO A 50 0.45 7.44 5.80
CA PRO A 50 -0.40 8.52 5.32
C PRO A 50 0.42 9.68 4.76
N THR A 51 -0.10 10.33 3.72
CA THR A 51 0.63 11.35 2.98
C THR A 51 1.11 12.49 3.88
N GLY A 52 2.37 12.89 3.71
CA GLY A 52 3.00 13.98 4.46
C GLY A 52 3.67 13.55 5.77
N TRP A 53 3.50 12.29 6.19
CA TRP A 53 4.27 11.75 7.31
C TRP A 53 5.76 11.71 6.97
N TYR A 54 6.60 12.00 7.97
CA TYR A 54 8.04 12.10 7.78
C TYR A 54 8.80 11.42 8.91
N ALA A 55 10.06 11.05 8.65
CA ALA A 55 10.92 10.36 9.60
C ALA A 55 11.37 11.30 10.74
N LEU A 56 11.22 10.84 11.98
CA LEU A 56 11.72 11.50 13.19
C LEU A 56 13.19 11.14 13.47
N ASP A 57 13.49 9.84 13.49
CA ASP A 57 14.82 9.28 13.76
C ASP A 57 14.94 7.94 13.01
N VAL A 58 15.98 7.85 12.19
CA VAL A 58 16.35 6.67 11.40
C VAL A 58 17.83 6.32 11.59
N SER A 59 18.48 6.88 12.62
CA SER A 59 19.90 6.66 12.90
C SER A 59 20.19 5.23 13.34
N ASP A 60 19.25 4.60 14.04
CA ASP A 60 19.27 3.19 14.40
C ASP A 60 18.27 2.44 13.50
N PRO A 61 18.75 1.61 12.55
CA PRO A 61 17.85 0.88 11.66
C PRO A 61 16.97 -0.11 12.41
N SER A 62 17.34 -0.53 13.63
CA SER A 62 16.53 -1.43 14.47
C SER A 62 15.38 -0.71 15.18
N ARG A 63 15.38 0.63 15.15
CA ARG A 63 14.33 1.46 15.72
C ARG A 63 14.13 2.73 14.88
N VAL A 64 13.13 2.69 14.00
CA VAL A 64 12.76 3.85 13.19
C VAL A 64 11.48 4.48 13.69
N GLY A 65 11.37 5.81 13.58
CA GLY A 65 10.19 6.56 13.96
C GLY A 65 9.74 7.55 12.89
N PHE A 66 8.44 7.77 12.82
CA PHE A 66 7.75 8.65 11.90
C PHE A 66 6.70 9.47 12.64
N THR A 67 6.34 10.63 12.10
CA THR A 67 5.29 11.47 12.65
C THR A 67 4.52 12.18 11.55
N ASP A 68 3.29 12.60 11.87
CA ASP A 68 2.46 13.41 10.99
C ASP A 68 3.01 14.86 10.90
N PRO A 69 2.58 15.65 9.88
CA PRO A 69 3.03 17.04 9.71
C PRO A 69 2.84 17.94 10.94
N GLU A 70 1.83 17.67 11.78
CA GLU A 70 1.53 18.46 12.98
C GLU A 70 2.27 17.96 14.25
N ASN A 71 3.01 16.85 14.18
CA ASN A 71 3.69 16.22 15.34
C ASN A 71 2.75 15.77 16.46
N HIS A 72 1.57 15.31 16.10
CA HIS A 72 0.54 14.83 17.02
C HIS A 72 0.52 13.30 17.11
N ALA A 73 0.72 12.62 15.99
CA ALA A 73 0.77 11.16 15.90
C ALA A 73 2.17 10.67 15.59
N VAL A 74 2.52 9.53 16.18
CA VAL A 74 3.83 8.88 16.03
C VAL A 74 3.61 7.44 15.61
N PHE A 75 4.40 6.98 14.64
CA PHE A 75 4.51 5.58 14.27
C PHE A 75 5.96 5.13 14.41
N GLN A 76 6.21 4.04 15.13
CA GLN A 76 7.54 3.50 15.37
C GLN A 76 7.58 2.01 15.03
N ILE A 77 8.73 1.55 14.56
CA ILE A 77 9.00 0.14 14.33
C ILE A 77 10.24 -0.23 15.11
N TYR A 78 10.12 -1.28 15.92
CA TYR A 78 11.25 -1.96 16.56
C TYR A 78 11.47 -3.30 15.90
N SER A 79 12.74 -3.61 15.59
CA SER A 79 13.15 -4.88 14.98
C SER A 79 14.09 -5.62 15.91
N TYR A 80 13.65 -6.75 16.44
CA TYR A 80 14.44 -7.58 17.35
C TYR A 80 14.80 -8.91 16.70
N PRO A 81 16.07 -9.34 16.71
CA PRO A 81 16.41 -10.69 16.28
C PRO A 81 15.65 -11.72 17.09
N ARG A 82 15.15 -12.76 16.43
CA ARG A 82 14.38 -13.84 17.07
C ARG A 82 15.15 -14.52 18.20
N SER A 83 16.48 -14.60 18.10
CA SER A 83 17.34 -15.18 19.14
C SER A 83 17.33 -14.41 20.46
N ARG A 84 16.79 -13.18 20.51
CA ARG A 84 16.76 -12.35 21.71
C ARG A 84 15.64 -12.75 22.68
N PHE A 85 14.56 -13.33 22.19
CA PHE A 85 13.37 -13.63 22.97
C PHE A 85 12.92 -15.08 22.71
N ALA A 86 12.33 -15.72 23.72
CA ALA A 86 11.87 -17.10 23.58
C ALA A 86 10.66 -17.20 22.63
N ASP A 87 9.72 -16.27 22.77
CA ASP A 87 8.48 -16.19 22.00
C ASP A 87 7.96 -14.74 21.99
N ILE A 88 6.82 -14.53 21.33
CA ILE A 88 6.19 -13.21 21.24
C ILE A 88 5.73 -12.66 22.59
N SER A 89 5.38 -13.50 23.56
CA SER A 89 4.97 -13.06 24.90
C SER A 89 6.13 -12.42 25.65
N ALA A 90 7.34 -12.96 25.52
CA ALA A 90 8.53 -12.34 26.10
C ALA A 90 8.83 -10.96 25.49
N VAL A 91 8.43 -10.70 24.24
CA VAL A 91 8.55 -9.38 23.61
C VAL A 91 7.51 -8.41 24.17
N VAL A 92 6.27 -8.88 24.37
CA VAL A 92 5.19 -8.09 24.99
C VAL A 92 5.60 -7.64 26.39
N GLU A 93 5.97 -8.58 27.27
CA GLU A 93 6.42 -8.30 28.64
C GLU A 93 7.59 -7.31 28.66
N PHE A 94 8.57 -7.51 27.77
CA PHE A 94 9.70 -6.59 27.64
C PHE A 94 9.28 -5.15 27.29
N MET A 95 8.33 -4.99 26.36
CA MET A 95 7.85 -3.67 25.96
C MET A 95 6.94 -3.04 27.03
N GLU A 96 6.10 -3.84 27.68
CA GLU A 96 5.25 -3.40 28.80
C GLU A 96 6.09 -2.85 29.95
N ASP A 97 7.10 -3.59 30.40
CA ASP A 97 8.02 -3.17 31.46
C ASP A 97 8.83 -1.94 31.06
N ARG A 98 9.36 -1.93 29.84
CA ARG A 98 10.22 -0.84 29.35
C ARG A 98 9.49 0.49 29.24
N HIS A 99 8.22 0.46 28.84
CA HIS A 99 7.44 1.65 28.55
C HIS A 99 6.37 1.97 29.60
N GLY A 100 6.21 1.13 30.62
CA GLY A 100 5.18 1.29 31.64
C GLY A 100 3.78 1.25 31.04
N LEU A 101 3.54 0.29 30.13
CA LEU A 101 2.29 0.18 29.40
C LEU A 101 1.17 -0.33 30.33
N SER A 102 -0.02 0.25 30.20
CA SER A 102 -1.22 -0.18 30.91
C SER A 102 -2.40 -0.29 29.95
N GLY A 103 -2.99 -1.47 29.84
CA GLY A 103 -4.05 -1.76 28.88
C GLY A 103 -4.28 -3.26 28.70
N ASP A 104 -4.94 -3.61 27.61
CA ASP A 104 -5.28 -4.99 27.26
C ASP A 104 -4.56 -5.39 25.96
N ALA A 105 -4.22 -6.67 25.85
CA ALA A 105 -3.61 -7.25 24.66
C ALA A 105 -4.30 -8.56 24.26
N VAL A 106 -4.46 -8.75 22.96
CA VAL A 106 -5.17 -9.89 22.38
C VAL A 106 -4.27 -10.57 21.36
N ARG A 107 -4.18 -11.89 21.45
CA ARG A 107 -3.46 -12.73 20.48
C ARG A 107 -4.31 -12.94 19.23
N PHE A 108 -3.67 -12.92 18.08
CA PHE A 108 -4.27 -13.26 16.78
C PHE A 108 -3.23 -13.91 15.87
N GLN A 109 -3.64 -14.30 14.66
CA GLN A 109 -2.73 -14.81 13.64
C GLN A 109 -2.54 -13.76 12.56
N TYR A 110 -1.28 -13.45 12.23
CA TYR A 110 -0.92 -12.61 11.10
C TYR A 110 -0.09 -13.43 10.11
N GLU A 111 -0.57 -13.61 8.88
CA GLU A 111 0.05 -14.49 7.89
C GLU A 111 0.30 -15.91 8.43
N ARG A 112 -0.63 -16.41 9.25
CA ARG A 112 -0.55 -17.71 9.98
C ARG A 112 0.63 -17.81 10.96
N ARG A 113 1.05 -16.67 11.50
CA ARG A 113 2.09 -16.57 12.55
C ARG A 113 1.52 -15.88 13.77
N ASP A 114 2.10 -16.17 14.92
CA ASP A 114 1.69 -15.57 16.18
C ASP A 114 1.88 -14.05 16.16
N ALA A 115 0.81 -13.35 16.54
CA ALA A 115 0.77 -11.91 16.64
C ALA A 115 0.01 -11.49 17.90
N VAL A 116 0.30 -10.29 18.39
CA VAL A 116 -0.41 -9.67 19.52
C VAL A 116 -0.73 -8.24 19.16
N LEU A 117 -1.97 -7.81 19.40
CA LEU A 117 -2.37 -6.41 19.34
C LEU A 117 -2.73 -5.94 20.75
N GLY A 118 -2.07 -4.89 21.22
CA GLY A 118 -2.39 -4.23 22.49
C GLY A 118 -2.87 -2.80 22.31
N ASP A 119 -3.89 -2.39 23.07
CA ASP A 119 -4.34 -1.01 23.23
C ASP A 119 -3.85 -0.51 24.59
N TYR A 120 -2.84 0.36 24.57
CA TYR A 120 -2.13 0.76 25.77
C TYR A 120 -2.18 2.26 26.01
N ARG A 121 -2.20 2.62 27.28
CA ARG A 121 -1.86 3.94 27.80
C ARG A 121 -0.49 3.92 28.44
N PHE A 122 0.26 5.00 28.25
CA PHE A 122 1.60 5.15 28.81
C PHE A 122 2.02 6.62 28.87
N VAL A 123 3.07 6.91 29.65
CA VAL A 123 3.58 8.27 29.84
C VAL A 123 4.73 8.53 28.87
N THR A 124 4.61 9.61 28.09
CA THR A 124 5.72 10.16 27.29
C THR A 124 6.38 11.32 28.05
N ALA A 125 7.48 11.86 27.51
CA ALA A 125 8.10 13.06 28.09
C ALA A 125 7.17 14.29 28.10
N GLN A 126 6.11 14.29 27.27
CA GLN A 126 5.20 15.42 27.10
C GLN A 126 3.94 15.26 27.96
N ALA A 127 3.26 14.11 27.86
CA ALA A 127 1.99 13.83 28.55
C ALA A 127 1.61 12.34 28.46
N GLN A 128 0.42 12.00 28.97
CA GLN A 128 -0.24 10.71 28.74
C GLN A 128 -0.52 10.50 27.25
N ALA A 129 -0.10 9.35 26.74
CA ALA A 129 -0.35 8.90 25.39
C ALA A 129 -1.21 7.63 25.40
N ARG A 130 -1.92 7.42 24.29
CA ARG A 130 -2.65 6.19 24.01
C ARG A 130 -2.38 5.76 22.57
N GLY A 131 -2.27 4.47 22.36
CA GLY A 131 -2.02 3.93 21.04
C GLY A 131 -2.03 2.41 21.02
N TYR A 132 -1.69 1.90 19.85
CA TYR A 132 -1.63 0.48 19.58
C TYR A 132 -0.18 0.00 19.49
N PHE A 133 0.06 -1.17 20.04
CA PHE A 133 1.30 -1.91 19.90
C PHE A 133 0.97 -3.24 19.24
N THR A 134 1.50 -3.45 18.04
CA THR A 134 1.33 -4.68 17.28
C THR A 134 2.65 -5.42 17.25
N PHE A 135 2.67 -6.57 17.90
CA PHE A 135 3.80 -7.48 17.98
C PHE A 135 3.61 -8.55 16.92
N LEU A 136 4.62 -8.75 16.09
CA LEU A 136 4.57 -9.67 14.97
C LEU A 136 5.78 -10.59 15.01
N GLU A 137 5.53 -11.89 15.01
CA GLU A 137 6.56 -12.89 14.75
C GLU A 137 6.72 -13.05 13.24
N TYR A 138 7.92 -12.79 12.70
CA TYR A 138 8.15 -12.92 11.25
C TYR A 138 9.58 -13.31 10.91
N ASP A 139 9.73 -14.50 10.33
CA ASP A 139 11.01 -15.10 9.94
C ASP A 139 12.08 -15.00 11.05
N GLU A 140 13.14 -14.21 10.81
CA GLU A 140 14.30 -14.06 11.70
C GLU A 140 14.10 -12.98 12.78
N TYR A 141 12.96 -12.29 12.79
CA TYR A 141 12.71 -11.14 13.65
C TYR A 141 11.38 -11.21 14.40
N PHE A 142 11.35 -10.52 15.54
CA PHE A 142 10.12 -9.97 16.11
C PHE A 142 10.05 -8.50 15.75
N PHE A 143 8.95 -8.08 15.14
CA PHE A 143 8.66 -6.69 14.88
C PHE A 143 7.66 -6.16 15.92
N VAL A 144 7.86 -4.92 16.36
CA VAL A 144 6.88 -4.19 17.16
C VAL A 144 6.54 -2.90 16.42
N ALA A 145 5.36 -2.85 15.82
CA ALA A 145 4.80 -1.67 15.18
C ALA A 145 3.95 -0.91 16.21
N VAL A 146 4.32 0.33 16.52
CA VAL A 146 3.71 1.14 17.58
C VAL A 146 3.14 2.40 16.94
N ALA A 147 1.84 2.63 17.06
CA ALA A 147 1.20 3.88 16.63
C ALA A 147 0.47 4.54 17.80
N PHE A 148 0.84 5.77 18.15
CA PHE A 148 0.24 6.47 19.28
C PHE A 148 0.12 7.98 19.05
N THR A 149 -0.67 8.61 19.91
CA THR A 149 -0.85 10.05 20.00
C THR A 149 -1.06 10.43 21.45
N LEU A 150 -1.03 11.73 21.77
CA LEU A 150 -1.48 12.20 23.08
C LEU A 150 -2.95 11.85 23.30
N GLU A 151 -3.32 11.42 24.51
CA GLU A 151 -4.66 10.89 24.80
C GLU A 151 -5.83 11.81 24.38
N PRO A 152 -5.76 13.15 24.54
CA PRO A 152 -6.81 14.06 24.05
C PRO A 152 -7.01 14.06 22.53
N GLN A 153 -6.00 13.64 21.77
CA GLN A 153 -6.01 13.61 20.30
C GLN A 153 -6.40 12.22 19.75
N TYR A 154 -6.49 11.21 20.61
CA TYR A 154 -6.72 9.81 20.23
C TYR A 154 -7.91 9.63 19.30
N ALA A 155 -9.06 10.22 19.62
CA ALA A 155 -10.26 10.08 18.79
C ALA A 155 -10.09 10.69 17.39
N ARG A 156 -9.34 11.79 17.25
CA ARG A 156 -9.09 12.47 15.96
C ARG A 156 -8.09 11.69 15.10
N TYR A 157 -7.08 11.09 15.72
CA TYR A 157 -5.99 10.42 15.01
C TYR A 157 -6.18 8.91 14.88
N HIS A 158 -7.23 8.33 15.46
CA HIS A 158 -7.46 6.89 15.52
C HIS A 158 -7.31 6.18 14.16
N ASP A 159 -7.99 6.67 13.12
CA ASP A 159 -7.90 6.09 11.77
C ASP A 159 -6.45 6.13 11.23
N PHE A 160 -5.71 7.22 11.46
CA PHE A 160 -4.31 7.34 11.04
C PHE A 160 -3.40 6.34 11.77
N LEU A 161 -3.60 6.16 13.08
CA LEU A 161 -2.79 5.22 13.87
C LEU A 161 -2.98 3.78 13.38
N VAL A 162 -4.24 3.41 13.18
CA VAL A 162 -4.63 2.08 12.71
C VAL A 162 -4.14 1.86 11.28
N SER A 163 -4.33 2.82 10.38
CA SER A 163 -3.84 2.74 8.99
C SER A 163 -2.32 2.66 8.88
N ALA A 164 -1.58 3.37 9.75
CA ALA A 164 -0.12 3.30 9.77
C ALA A 164 0.37 1.88 10.13
N ILE A 165 -0.19 1.26 11.17
CA ILE A 165 0.10 -0.14 11.53
C ILE A 165 -0.34 -1.07 10.40
N ASP A 166 -1.53 -0.86 9.86
CA ASP A 166 -2.08 -1.73 8.83
C ASP A 166 -1.24 -1.68 7.55
N SER A 167 -0.56 -0.57 7.27
CA SER A 167 0.39 -0.42 6.15
C SER A 167 1.70 -1.19 6.32
N PHE A 168 2.00 -1.70 7.52
CA PHE A 168 3.24 -2.41 7.79
C PHE A 168 3.22 -3.81 7.18
N ALA A 169 4.27 -4.11 6.41
CA ALA A 169 4.51 -5.41 5.81
C ALA A 169 5.92 -5.89 6.19
N PRO A 170 6.07 -6.85 7.13
CA PRO A 170 7.39 -7.31 7.60
C PRO A 170 8.21 -8.09 6.56
N GLY A 171 7.62 -8.45 5.41
CA GLY A 171 8.33 -9.09 4.31
C GLY A 171 7.46 -9.26 3.06
N PRO A 172 7.99 -9.92 2.01
CA PRO A 172 7.36 -9.92 0.68
C PRO A 172 5.94 -10.50 0.62
N ALA A 173 5.64 -11.56 1.39
CA ALA A 173 4.30 -12.13 1.42
C ALA A 173 3.28 -11.14 2.01
N ALA A 174 3.67 -10.42 3.06
CA ALA A 174 2.84 -9.42 3.71
C ALA A 174 2.57 -8.15 2.86
N GLU A 175 3.34 -7.92 1.79
CA GLU A 175 3.14 -6.75 0.91
C GLU A 175 1.86 -6.83 0.07
N ILE A 176 1.32 -8.04 -0.10
CA ILE A 176 0.18 -8.36 -0.96
C ILE A 176 -0.94 -9.08 -0.19
N ALA A 177 -0.82 -9.11 1.13
CA ALA A 177 -1.84 -9.62 2.04
C ALA A 177 -2.45 -8.48 2.86
N PRO A 178 -3.67 -8.67 3.40
CA PRO A 178 -4.26 -7.79 4.41
C PRO A 178 -3.26 -7.41 5.50
N GLY A 179 -3.34 -6.17 5.97
CA GLY A 179 -2.44 -5.67 7.00
C GLY A 179 -2.69 -6.27 8.39
N PRO A 180 -1.81 -6.00 9.37
CA PRO A 180 -1.97 -6.55 10.71
C PRO A 180 -3.28 -6.20 11.41
N ILE A 181 -3.83 -5.00 11.18
CA ILE A 181 -5.13 -4.61 11.75
C ILE A 181 -6.24 -5.33 11.00
N SER A 182 -6.19 -5.39 9.67
CA SER A 182 -7.17 -6.14 8.87
C SER A 182 -7.27 -7.59 9.34
N GLN A 183 -6.14 -8.27 9.52
CA GLN A 183 -6.10 -9.68 9.97
C GLN A 183 -6.46 -9.85 11.45
N PHE A 184 -6.27 -8.82 12.28
CA PHE A 184 -6.81 -8.80 13.65
C PHE A 184 -8.34 -8.67 13.65
N TYR A 185 -8.90 -7.81 12.78
CA TYR A 185 -10.34 -7.62 12.67
C TYR A 185 -11.02 -8.87 12.13
N TYR A 186 -10.45 -9.49 11.09
CA TYR A 186 -10.90 -10.77 10.56
C TYR A 186 -9.73 -11.56 9.96
N GLU A 187 -9.62 -12.83 10.35
CA GLU A 187 -8.55 -13.72 9.89
C GLU A 187 -8.55 -13.85 8.36
N HIS A 188 -7.35 -13.88 7.77
CA HIS A 188 -7.15 -14.16 6.35
C HIS A 188 -6.17 -15.33 6.14
N PRO A 189 -6.54 -16.37 5.36
CA PRO A 189 -7.87 -16.59 4.76
C PRO A 189 -8.95 -16.84 5.81
N GLY A 190 -10.20 -16.49 5.48
CA GLY A 190 -11.33 -16.73 6.39
C GLY A 190 -11.54 -18.21 6.71
N ALA A 191 -12.01 -18.49 7.94
CA ALA A 191 -12.12 -19.85 8.46
C ALA A 191 -13.31 -20.64 7.88
N MET A 192 -14.33 -19.97 7.33
CA MET A 192 -15.58 -20.57 6.85
C MET A 192 -15.88 -20.15 5.41
N PRO A 193 -15.06 -20.59 4.43
CA PRO A 193 -15.29 -20.24 3.04
C PRO A 193 -16.58 -20.86 2.50
N VAL A 194 -17.37 -20.04 1.80
CA VAL A 194 -18.46 -20.47 0.94
C VAL A 194 -18.00 -20.45 -0.53
N HIS A 195 -18.60 -21.31 -1.35
CA HIS A 195 -18.33 -21.37 -2.77
C HIS A 195 -19.42 -20.64 -3.56
N VAL A 196 -19.09 -19.47 -4.08
CA VAL A 196 -20.00 -18.66 -4.89
C VAL A 196 -19.82 -19.03 -6.37
N PRO A 197 -20.89 -19.46 -7.07
CA PRO A 197 -20.80 -19.77 -8.50
C PRO A 197 -20.70 -18.48 -9.32
N LEU A 198 -19.72 -18.43 -10.23
CA LEU A 198 -19.50 -17.35 -11.19
C LEU A 198 -19.53 -17.93 -12.60
N GLU A 199 -20.27 -17.30 -13.51
CA GLU A 199 -20.32 -17.70 -14.91
C GLU A 199 -19.21 -16.99 -15.71
N VAL A 200 -18.36 -17.78 -16.38
CA VAL A 200 -17.20 -17.32 -17.14
C VAL A 200 -17.10 -18.15 -18.42
N GLY A 201 -17.25 -17.52 -19.59
CA GLY A 201 -17.17 -18.24 -20.87
C GLY A 201 -18.21 -19.37 -21.03
N GLY A 202 -19.38 -19.24 -20.38
CA GLY A 202 -20.41 -20.28 -20.36
C GLY A 202 -20.08 -21.49 -19.47
N ARG A 203 -19.09 -21.35 -18.57
CA ARG A 203 -18.72 -22.35 -17.56
C ARG A 203 -18.85 -21.75 -16.17
N THR A 204 -19.28 -22.55 -15.22
CA THR A 204 -19.31 -22.17 -13.81
C THR A 204 -17.94 -22.39 -13.17
N VAL A 205 -17.38 -21.34 -12.57
CA VAL A 205 -16.25 -21.39 -11.63
C VAL A 205 -16.73 -21.06 -10.23
N TYR A 206 -16.09 -21.62 -9.20
CA TYR A 206 -16.49 -21.42 -7.82
C TYR A 206 -15.49 -20.55 -7.09
N PHE A 207 -15.87 -19.31 -6.79
CA PHE A 207 -15.07 -18.43 -5.97
C PHE A 207 -15.26 -18.79 -4.49
N ALA A 208 -14.19 -19.30 -3.88
CA ALA A 208 -14.17 -19.62 -2.46
C ALA A 208 -13.80 -18.37 -1.65
N THR A 209 -14.73 -17.87 -0.84
CA THR A 209 -14.50 -16.74 0.06
C THR A 209 -15.32 -16.89 1.32
N ASP A 210 -14.86 -16.33 2.43
CA ASP A 210 -15.69 -16.21 3.62
C ASP A 210 -16.49 -14.89 3.53
N PRO A 211 -17.82 -14.88 3.76
CA PRO A 211 -18.61 -13.65 3.69
C PRO A 211 -18.11 -12.54 4.62
N ALA A 212 -17.52 -12.88 5.77
CA ALA A 212 -16.99 -11.88 6.69
C ALA A 212 -15.70 -11.21 6.17
N GLU A 213 -15.03 -11.79 5.17
CA GLU A 213 -13.92 -11.12 4.47
C GLU A 213 -14.40 -9.95 3.62
N GLU A 214 -15.64 -9.98 3.12
CA GLU A 214 -16.26 -8.86 2.41
C GLU A 214 -16.41 -7.65 3.34
N ASP A 215 -17.02 -7.88 4.51
CA ASP A 215 -17.20 -6.84 5.52
C ASP A 215 -15.86 -6.27 5.99
N ALA A 216 -14.87 -7.15 6.24
CA ALA A 216 -13.53 -6.75 6.64
C ALA A 216 -12.84 -5.87 5.57
N ALA A 217 -12.95 -6.25 4.30
CA ALA A 217 -12.39 -5.46 3.20
C ALA A 217 -13.08 -4.09 3.08
N GLN A 218 -14.40 -4.01 3.27
CA GLN A 218 -15.12 -2.74 3.22
C GLN A 218 -14.75 -1.83 4.41
N VAL A 219 -14.46 -2.38 5.59
CA VAL A 219 -13.96 -1.58 6.74
C VAL A 219 -12.66 -0.85 6.39
N VAL A 220 -11.75 -1.50 5.65
CA VAL A 220 -10.51 -0.87 5.17
C VAL A 220 -10.84 0.27 4.20
N VAL A 221 -11.70 0.02 3.21
CA VAL A 221 -12.14 1.05 2.25
C VAL A 221 -12.66 2.28 2.98
N GLU A 222 -13.60 2.11 3.92
CA GLU A 222 -14.21 3.25 4.62
C GLU A 222 -13.23 3.96 5.56
N ARG A 223 -12.30 3.23 6.18
CA ARG A 223 -11.23 3.83 7.01
C ARG A 223 -10.30 4.70 6.17
N GLU A 224 -9.83 4.19 5.05
CA GLU A 224 -8.92 4.94 4.18
C GLU A 224 -9.64 6.12 3.50
N ALA A 225 -10.94 6.02 3.24
CA ALA A 225 -11.76 7.15 2.78
C ALA A 225 -11.87 8.27 3.84
N ARG A 226 -12.05 7.92 5.12
CA ARG A 226 -12.04 8.92 6.21
C ARG A 226 -10.69 9.63 6.34
N ILE A 227 -9.59 8.93 6.06
CA ILE A 227 -8.24 9.52 6.01
C ILE A 227 -8.11 10.44 4.80
N LEU A 228 -8.49 9.98 3.60
CA LEU A 228 -8.46 10.78 2.38
C LEU A 228 -9.26 12.08 2.52
N ALA A 229 -10.43 12.02 3.16
CA ALA A 229 -11.29 13.18 3.40
C ALA A 229 -10.65 14.28 4.28
N GLN A 230 -9.55 13.98 5.00
CA GLN A 230 -8.80 14.99 5.76
C GLN A 230 -7.85 15.82 4.88
N TYR A 231 -7.59 15.39 3.64
CA TYR A 231 -6.74 16.13 2.71
C TYR A 231 -7.62 17.09 1.88
N PRO A 232 -7.31 18.39 1.87
CA PRO A 232 -8.11 19.36 1.12
C PRO A 232 -7.88 19.17 -0.38
N PHE A 233 -8.96 19.09 -1.16
CA PHE A 233 -8.87 19.06 -2.62
C PHE A 233 -8.70 20.48 -3.17
N THR A 234 -7.53 20.80 -3.74
CA THR A 234 -7.24 22.14 -4.30
C THR A 234 -7.26 22.20 -5.83
N ASN A 235 -7.72 21.14 -6.51
CA ASN A 235 -7.72 21.03 -7.98
C ASN A 235 -6.30 21.17 -8.62
N ASN A 236 -5.25 20.94 -7.84
CA ASN A 236 -3.86 20.99 -8.31
C ASN A 236 -3.24 19.59 -8.28
N ARG A 237 -2.61 19.16 -9.38
CA ARG A 237 -2.00 17.83 -9.51
C ARG A 237 -0.81 17.58 -8.56
N SER A 238 -0.19 18.63 -8.04
CA SER A 238 0.89 18.54 -7.04
C SER A 238 0.41 18.62 -5.59
N ASP A 239 -0.90 18.53 -5.36
CA ASP A 239 -1.52 18.58 -4.05
C ASP A 239 -1.25 17.28 -3.26
N PRO A 240 -0.90 17.36 -1.96
CA PRO A 240 -0.94 16.21 -1.04
C PRO A 240 -2.19 15.34 -1.18
N TRP A 241 -3.33 15.91 -1.58
CA TRP A 241 -4.54 15.14 -1.89
C TRP A 241 -4.34 14.07 -2.98
N VAL A 242 -3.61 14.36 -4.06
CA VAL A 242 -3.38 13.39 -5.15
C VAL A 242 -2.59 12.18 -4.64
N GLU A 243 -1.58 12.41 -3.81
CA GLU A 243 -0.81 11.32 -3.20
C GLU A 243 -1.63 10.55 -2.16
N ALA A 244 -2.48 11.24 -1.39
CA ALA A 244 -3.43 10.58 -0.49
C ALA A 244 -4.42 9.70 -1.26
N TRP A 245 -4.89 10.15 -2.43
CA TRP A 245 -5.81 9.38 -3.28
C TRP A 245 -5.14 8.16 -3.89
N ARG A 246 -3.89 8.28 -4.36
CA ARG A 246 -3.08 7.13 -4.78
C ARG A 246 -2.90 6.13 -3.64
N ARG A 247 -2.58 6.61 -2.44
CA ARG A 247 -2.40 5.77 -1.26
C ARG A 247 -3.69 5.04 -0.88
N PHE A 248 -4.83 5.72 -0.91
CA PHE A 248 -6.14 5.11 -0.67
C PHE A 248 -6.32 3.84 -1.50
N PHE A 249 -6.10 3.93 -2.82
CA PHE A 249 -6.17 2.76 -3.68
C PHE A 249 -5.10 1.71 -3.38
N ARG A 250 -3.86 2.10 -3.05
CA ARG A 250 -2.81 1.13 -2.67
C ARG A 250 -3.17 0.32 -1.42
N MET A 251 -3.81 0.95 -0.44
CA MET A 251 -4.27 0.27 0.77
C MET A 251 -5.41 -0.72 0.46
N VAL A 252 -6.40 -0.30 -0.33
CA VAL A 252 -7.50 -1.20 -0.76
C VAL A 252 -6.98 -2.34 -1.64
N TYR A 253 -6.08 -2.04 -2.57
CA TYR A 253 -5.39 -3.01 -3.42
C TYR A 253 -4.71 -4.09 -2.59
N ARG A 254 -3.89 -3.69 -1.62
CA ARG A 254 -3.14 -4.62 -0.78
C ARG A 254 -4.08 -5.53 0.02
N ASP A 255 -5.13 -4.96 0.61
CA ASP A 255 -6.08 -5.75 1.39
C ASP A 255 -6.82 -6.80 0.53
N ASN A 256 -7.14 -6.46 -0.72
CA ASN A 256 -7.94 -7.33 -1.57
C ASN A 256 -7.13 -8.28 -2.44
N TYR A 257 -5.82 -8.05 -2.60
CA TYR A 257 -5.00 -8.82 -3.55
C TYR A 257 -5.07 -10.33 -3.28
N SER A 258 -4.73 -10.77 -2.07
CA SER A 258 -4.73 -12.19 -1.73
C SER A 258 -6.14 -12.77 -1.58
N ARG A 259 -7.14 -11.93 -1.24
CA ARG A 259 -8.55 -12.33 -1.13
C ARG A 259 -9.11 -12.83 -2.46
N ILE A 260 -8.78 -12.15 -3.57
CA ILE A 260 -9.31 -12.51 -4.89
C ILE A 260 -8.33 -13.30 -5.77
N ALA A 261 -7.06 -13.43 -5.34
CA ALA A 261 -6.03 -14.16 -6.07
C ALA A 261 -6.41 -15.61 -6.47
N PRO A 262 -7.08 -16.42 -5.62
CA PRO A 262 -7.49 -17.76 -6.02
C PRO A 262 -8.35 -17.79 -7.29
N LEU A 263 -9.27 -16.82 -7.44
CA LEU A 263 -10.16 -16.73 -8.60
C LEU A 263 -9.39 -16.44 -9.89
N ALA A 264 -8.35 -15.60 -9.86
CA ALA A 264 -7.59 -15.27 -11.06
C ALA A 264 -7.01 -16.52 -11.73
N GLY A 265 -6.51 -17.49 -10.94
CA GLY A 265 -6.02 -18.76 -11.46
C GLY A 265 -7.11 -19.61 -12.13
N ASP A 266 -8.33 -19.57 -11.59
CA ASP A 266 -9.50 -20.22 -12.18
C ASP A 266 -9.93 -19.57 -13.50
N LEU A 267 -10.00 -18.23 -13.54
CA LEU A 267 -10.28 -17.47 -14.76
C LEU A 267 -9.28 -17.80 -15.87
N TYR A 268 -7.99 -17.82 -15.53
CA TYR A 268 -6.93 -18.18 -16.48
C TYR A 268 -7.16 -19.57 -17.08
N ARG A 269 -7.51 -20.57 -16.25
CA ARG A 269 -7.78 -21.93 -16.74
C ARG A 269 -8.98 -21.98 -17.67
N VAL A 270 -10.06 -21.28 -17.34
CA VAL A 270 -11.27 -21.21 -18.17
C VAL A 270 -10.95 -20.59 -19.53
N PHE A 271 -10.38 -19.38 -19.54
CA PHE A 271 -10.07 -18.67 -20.78
C PHE A 271 -9.05 -19.40 -21.66
N ARG A 272 -8.00 -20.02 -21.07
CA ARG A 272 -7.07 -20.86 -21.84
C ARG A 272 -7.78 -22.04 -22.51
N ALA A 273 -8.74 -22.66 -21.83
CA ALA A 273 -9.50 -23.77 -22.37
C ALA A 273 -10.51 -23.33 -23.46
N ASP A 274 -10.84 -22.04 -23.54
CA ASP A 274 -11.58 -21.42 -24.64
C ASP A 274 -10.67 -20.90 -25.77
N GLY A 275 -9.36 -21.13 -25.67
CA GLY A 275 -8.38 -20.76 -26.69
C GLY A 275 -7.83 -19.33 -26.59
N VAL A 276 -8.09 -18.62 -25.50
CA VAL A 276 -7.54 -17.27 -25.26
C VAL A 276 -6.05 -17.38 -24.96
N GLU A 277 -5.19 -16.87 -25.84
CA GLU A 277 -3.74 -16.79 -25.59
C GLU A 277 -3.37 -15.80 -24.48
N ARG A 278 -2.14 -15.88 -23.94
CA ARG A 278 -1.70 -15.02 -22.83
C ARG A 278 -1.96 -13.54 -23.13
N ASP A 279 -1.61 -13.06 -24.32
CA ASP A 279 -1.76 -11.65 -24.70
C ASP A 279 -3.24 -11.24 -24.87
N GLY A 280 -4.15 -12.20 -25.06
CA GLY A 280 -5.60 -11.97 -25.10
C GLY A 280 -6.27 -11.99 -23.72
N MET A 281 -5.56 -12.41 -22.66
CA MET A 281 -6.11 -12.55 -21.32
C MET A 281 -6.66 -11.23 -20.76
N PRO A 282 -5.97 -10.07 -20.90
CA PRO A 282 -6.51 -8.81 -20.40
C PRO A 282 -7.81 -8.38 -21.07
N ALA A 283 -7.98 -8.67 -22.36
CA ALA A 283 -9.22 -8.38 -23.08
C ALA A 283 -10.37 -9.33 -22.67
N ALA A 284 -10.07 -10.61 -22.42
CA ALA A 284 -11.06 -11.57 -21.95
C ALA A 284 -11.57 -11.25 -20.54
N ILE A 285 -10.66 -10.87 -19.62
CA ILE A 285 -11.05 -10.44 -18.27
C ILE A 285 -11.84 -9.14 -18.32
N LEU A 286 -11.43 -8.18 -19.16
CA LEU A 286 -12.16 -6.94 -19.38
C LEU A 286 -13.60 -7.22 -19.82
N SER A 287 -13.76 -8.02 -20.88
CA SER A 287 -15.09 -8.37 -21.41
C SER A 287 -15.97 -9.09 -20.39
N TRP A 288 -15.36 -9.92 -19.52
CA TRP A 288 -16.09 -10.58 -18.45
C TRP A 288 -16.56 -9.59 -17.37
N LEU A 289 -15.70 -8.69 -16.91
CA LEU A 289 -16.07 -7.68 -15.91
C LEU A 289 -17.04 -6.62 -16.46
N GLN A 290 -16.99 -6.29 -17.76
CA GLN A 290 -17.99 -5.42 -18.42
C GLN A 290 -19.40 -6.02 -18.41
N GLY A 291 -19.54 -7.32 -18.12
CA GLY A 291 -20.83 -7.97 -17.92
C GLY A 291 -21.45 -7.72 -16.52
N PHE A 292 -20.73 -7.06 -15.62
CA PHE A 292 -21.20 -6.79 -14.26
C PHE A 292 -22.14 -5.57 -14.26
N GLU A 293 -23.05 -5.53 -13.29
CA GLU A 293 -23.98 -4.41 -13.16
C GLU A 293 -23.24 -3.16 -12.65
N TYR A 294 -23.47 -2.02 -13.31
CA TYR A 294 -22.99 -0.74 -12.78
C TYR A 294 -23.83 -0.35 -11.56
N ASP A 295 -23.19 -0.28 -10.39
CA ASP A 295 -23.83 0.02 -9.12
C ASP A 295 -22.92 0.87 -8.22
N ARG A 296 -23.52 1.79 -7.47
CA ARG A 296 -22.86 2.68 -6.52
C ARG A 296 -23.43 2.45 -5.13
N ILE A 297 -22.57 2.42 -4.12
CA ILE A 297 -22.98 2.18 -2.75
C ILE A 297 -23.05 3.49 -1.96
N ALA A 298 -24.09 3.65 -1.15
CA ALA A 298 -24.29 4.87 -0.36
C ALA A 298 -23.40 4.91 0.91
N THR A 299 -22.08 4.81 0.75
CA THR A 299 -21.08 4.93 1.82
C THR A 299 -20.27 6.23 1.70
N LEU A 300 -19.29 6.45 2.59
CA LEU A 300 -18.44 7.65 2.51
C LEU A 300 -17.55 7.60 1.28
N SER A 301 -16.96 6.42 1.01
CA SER A 301 -16.05 6.21 -0.10
C SER A 301 -16.77 6.17 -1.45
N ASP A 302 -18.02 5.70 -1.44
CA ASP A 302 -18.77 5.29 -2.64
C ASP A 302 -18.06 4.15 -3.43
N LEU A 303 -17.00 3.57 -2.86
CA LEU A 303 -16.20 2.49 -3.43
C LEU A 303 -16.61 1.16 -2.80
N ARG A 304 -16.94 0.19 -3.66
CA ARG A 304 -17.13 -1.20 -3.25
C ARG A 304 -15.78 -1.92 -3.22
N ALA A 305 -15.51 -2.68 -2.17
CA ALA A 305 -14.30 -3.50 -2.12
C ALA A 305 -14.23 -4.49 -3.31
N PRO A 306 -13.05 -4.73 -3.92
CA PRO A 306 -12.91 -5.66 -5.05
C PRO A 306 -13.49 -7.07 -4.81
N ILE A 307 -13.34 -7.61 -3.59
CA ILE A 307 -13.97 -8.90 -3.25
C ILE A 307 -15.50 -8.85 -3.35
N SER A 308 -16.12 -7.75 -2.92
CA SER A 308 -17.57 -7.55 -3.00
C SER A 308 -18.03 -7.47 -4.45
N CYS A 309 -17.26 -6.84 -5.35
CA CYS A 309 -17.60 -6.78 -6.77
C CYS A 309 -17.78 -8.15 -7.41
N LEU A 310 -16.92 -9.10 -7.03
CA LEU A 310 -16.98 -10.48 -7.51
C LEU A 310 -18.17 -11.26 -6.92
N LEU A 311 -18.59 -10.93 -5.70
CA LEU A 311 -19.70 -11.60 -5.02
C LEU A 311 -21.06 -11.09 -5.50
N THR A 312 -21.17 -9.79 -5.75
CA THR A 312 -22.42 -9.15 -6.18
C THR A 312 -22.55 -9.05 -7.69
N LEU A 313 -21.48 -9.34 -8.43
CA LEU A 313 -21.39 -9.12 -9.88
C LEU A 313 -21.72 -7.68 -10.25
N SER A 314 -21.28 -6.72 -9.43
CA SER A 314 -21.57 -5.31 -9.60
C SER A 314 -20.48 -4.39 -9.06
N GLY A 315 -20.40 -3.17 -9.57
CA GLY A 315 -19.48 -2.15 -9.08
C GLY A 315 -19.47 -0.91 -9.96
N ASP A 316 -18.86 0.16 -9.48
CA ASP A 316 -18.65 1.39 -10.24
C ASP A 316 -17.28 1.36 -10.98
N CYS A 317 -16.94 2.47 -11.61
CA CYS A 317 -15.70 2.59 -12.39
C CYS A 317 -14.43 2.36 -11.55
N ASP A 318 -14.38 2.89 -10.32
CA ASP A 318 -13.26 2.73 -9.42
C ASP A 318 -13.13 1.29 -8.92
N SER A 319 -14.25 0.69 -8.52
CA SER A 319 -14.30 -0.66 -7.96
C SER A 319 -13.96 -1.74 -9.00
N LEU A 320 -14.56 -1.66 -10.20
CA LEU A 320 -14.29 -2.59 -11.29
C LEU A 320 -12.89 -2.40 -11.88
N GLY A 321 -12.44 -1.15 -12.02
CA GLY A 321 -11.08 -0.84 -12.47
C GLY A 321 -10.02 -1.42 -11.52
N LEU A 322 -10.20 -1.28 -10.21
CA LEU A 322 -9.29 -1.85 -9.23
C LEU A 322 -9.32 -3.38 -9.23
N THR A 323 -10.51 -3.97 -9.33
CA THR A 323 -10.69 -5.44 -9.43
C THR A 323 -9.95 -5.99 -10.64
N TYR A 324 -10.11 -5.35 -11.80
CA TYR A 324 -9.40 -5.69 -13.03
C TYR A 324 -7.88 -5.69 -12.85
N VAL A 325 -7.33 -4.61 -12.29
CA VAL A 325 -5.88 -4.47 -12.06
C VAL A 325 -5.34 -5.56 -11.12
N ILE A 326 -6.07 -5.89 -10.05
CA ILE A 326 -5.65 -6.95 -9.12
C ILE A 326 -5.59 -8.31 -9.85
N LEU A 327 -6.64 -8.68 -10.59
CA LEU A 327 -6.69 -9.94 -11.35
C LEU A 327 -5.52 -10.03 -12.34
N LEU A 328 -5.23 -8.94 -13.06
CA LEU A 328 -4.08 -8.88 -13.96
C LEU A 328 -2.74 -9.05 -13.26
N HIS A 329 -2.54 -8.40 -12.11
CA HIS A 329 -1.31 -8.52 -11.33
C HIS A 329 -1.09 -9.94 -10.80
N VAL A 330 -2.17 -10.65 -10.44
CA VAL A 330 -2.08 -12.08 -10.04
C VAL A 330 -1.63 -12.95 -11.22
N LEU A 331 -2.03 -12.61 -12.44
CA LEU A 331 -1.63 -13.32 -13.67
C LEU A 331 -0.27 -12.88 -14.24
N GLY A 332 0.40 -11.93 -13.57
CA GLY A 332 1.72 -11.45 -13.92
C GLY A 332 1.73 -10.50 -15.12
N PHE A 333 0.67 -9.73 -15.32
CA PHE A 333 0.68 -8.56 -16.20
C PHE A 333 1.06 -7.32 -15.39
N ASP A 334 1.72 -6.35 -16.03
CA ASP A 334 1.93 -5.02 -15.46
C ASP A 334 0.72 -4.14 -15.80
N ALA A 335 0.04 -3.63 -14.78
CA ALA A 335 -1.17 -2.85 -14.92
C ALA A 335 -1.23 -1.71 -13.90
N ILE A 336 -2.00 -0.69 -14.24
CA ILE A 336 -2.22 0.49 -13.39
C ILE A 336 -3.70 0.81 -13.35
N LEU A 337 -4.10 1.51 -12.29
CA LEU A 337 -5.40 2.18 -12.26
C LEU A 337 -5.19 3.62 -12.72
N MET A 338 -6.07 4.09 -13.61
CA MET A 338 -6.17 5.48 -14.00
C MET A 338 -7.39 6.08 -13.34
N ILE A 339 -7.22 7.17 -12.59
CA ILE A 339 -8.31 7.86 -11.88
C ILE A 339 -8.37 9.33 -12.30
N SER A 340 -9.57 9.90 -12.34
CA SER A 340 -9.77 11.28 -12.73
C SER A 340 -10.86 11.97 -11.93
N ALA A 341 -10.48 13.01 -11.18
CA ALA A 341 -11.46 13.93 -10.60
C ALA A 341 -12.14 14.80 -11.67
N GLU A 342 -11.45 15.09 -12.77
CA GLU A 342 -11.96 15.90 -13.88
C GLU A 342 -13.06 15.17 -14.65
N TYR A 343 -12.85 13.89 -14.97
CA TYR A 343 -13.83 13.07 -15.66
C TYR A 343 -14.80 12.36 -14.70
N SER A 344 -14.56 12.43 -13.38
CA SER A 344 -15.32 11.68 -12.36
C SER A 344 -15.41 10.20 -12.72
N HIS A 345 -14.27 9.62 -13.12
CA HIS A 345 -14.19 8.30 -13.72
C HIS A 345 -12.86 7.60 -13.43
N ALA A 346 -12.85 6.28 -13.57
CA ALA A 346 -11.67 5.43 -13.43
C ALA A 346 -11.62 4.31 -14.48
N LEU A 347 -10.40 3.95 -14.88
CA LEU A 347 -10.10 2.96 -15.91
C LEU A 347 -8.97 2.04 -15.46
N GLY A 348 -8.99 0.81 -15.92
CA GLY A 348 -7.79 -0.03 -15.91
C GLY A 348 -6.86 0.36 -17.05
N ALA A 349 -5.57 0.09 -16.93
CA ALA A 349 -4.66 0.09 -18.08
C ALA A 349 -3.56 -0.96 -17.90
N VAL A 350 -3.10 -1.57 -19.00
CA VAL A 350 -2.21 -2.75 -18.96
C VAL A 350 -1.12 -2.67 -20.02
N ASP A 351 0.10 -3.07 -19.67
CA ASP A 351 1.23 -3.15 -20.60
C ASP A 351 1.15 -4.43 -21.44
N VAL A 352 0.40 -4.33 -22.55
CA VAL A 352 0.34 -5.35 -23.60
C VAL A 352 0.37 -4.72 -24.98
N ALA A 353 0.77 -5.51 -25.97
CA ALA A 353 0.65 -5.13 -27.37
C ALA A 353 -0.82 -5.04 -27.78
N GLY A 354 -1.14 -4.10 -28.64
CA GLY A 354 -2.50 -3.90 -29.14
C GLY A 354 -2.71 -2.50 -29.71
N PRO A 355 -3.67 -2.34 -30.63
CA PRO A 355 -4.09 -1.03 -31.13
C PRO A 355 -4.95 -0.29 -30.08
N GLY A 356 -5.06 1.02 -30.20
CA GLY A 356 -5.96 1.83 -29.38
C GLY A 356 -5.28 2.91 -28.56
N ALA A 357 -6.06 3.54 -27.68
CA ALA A 357 -5.63 4.57 -26.75
C ALA A 357 -4.66 4.02 -25.71
N ARG A 358 -3.58 4.76 -25.48
CA ARG A 358 -2.57 4.45 -24.47
C ARG A 358 -2.38 5.61 -23.52
N PHE A 359 -2.10 5.29 -22.28
CA PHE A 359 -1.73 6.24 -21.25
C PHE A 359 -0.25 6.08 -20.91
N GLU A 360 0.53 7.12 -21.17
CA GLU A 360 1.96 7.17 -20.86
C GLU A 360 2.14 7.43 -19.36
N PHE A 361 2.73 6.46 -18.67
CA PHE A 361 2.98 6.54 -17.24
C PHE A 361 4.32 5.87 -16.90
N GLU A 362 5.20 6.61 -16.21
CA GLU A 362 6.55 6.14 -15.81
C GLU A 362 7.39 5.55 -16.95
N GLY A 363 7.18 6.00 -18.20
CA GLY A 363 7.92 5.54 -19.37
C GLY A 363 7.33 4.32 -20.08
N THR A 364 6.17 3.84 -19.62
CA THR A 364 5.40 2.75 -20.24
C THR A 364 4.07 3.29 -20.79
N GLY A 365 3.73 2.91 -22.02
CA GLY A 365 2.46 3.25 -22.65
C GLY A 365 1.42 2.16 -22.40
N TYR A 366 0.63 2.29 -21.33
CA TYR A 366 -0.37 1.29 -20.93
C TYR A 366 -1.61 1.36 -21.82
N LEU A 367 -2.09 0.22 -22.32
CA LEU A 367 -3.31 0.13 -23.12
C LEU A 367 -4.54 0.25 -22.21
N VAL A 368 -5.43 1.19 -22.52
CA VAL A 368 -6.58 1.55 -21.68
C VAL A 368 -7.67 0.48 -21.71
N ALA A 369 -8.34 0.25 -20.58
CA ALA A 369 -9.48 -0.65 -20.43
C ALA A 369 -10.64 0.08 -19.74
N GLU A 370 -11.73 0.28 -20.48
CA GLU A 370 -13.00 0.85 -19.99
C GLU A 370 -13.92 -0.25 -19.48
N LEU A 371 -14.25 -0.22 -18.18
CA LEU A 371 -14.97 -1.29 -17.49
C LEU A 371 -16.48 -1.07 -17.45
N THR A 372 -16.94 0.16 -17.71
CA THR A 372 -18.35 0.56 -17.53
C THR A 372 -19.14 0.65 -18.83
N ASP A 373 -18.45 0.56 -19.97
CA ASP A 373 -19.06 0.41 -21.29
C ASP A 373 -18.64 -0.92 -21.93
N THR A 374 -19.49 -1.48 -22.80
CA THR A 374 -19.16 -2.66 -23.59
C THR A 374 -18.33 -2.29 -24.81
N VAL A 375 -17.03 -2.09 -24.61
CA VAL A 375 -16.07 -1.72 -25.67
C VAL A 375 -14.80 -2.56 -25.63
N ASP A 376 -14.15 -2.70 -26.78
CA ASP A 376 -12.86 -3.39 -26.87
C ASP A 376 -11.77 -2.66 -26.07
N ILE A 377 -10.78 -3.42 -25.59
CA ILE A 377 -9.58 -2.86 -24.97
C ILE A 377 -8.89 -1.87 -25.94
N GLY A 378 -8.42 -0.75 -25.40
CA GLY A 378 -7.85 0.35 -26.17
C GLY A 378 -8.89 1.35 -26.69
N LEU A 379 -10.18 1.19 -26.36
CA LEU A 379 -11.21 2.19 -26.64
C LEU A 379 -11.55 2.98 -25.37
N ILE A 380 -11.68 4.30 -25.52
CA ILE A 380 -12.08 5.25 -24.49
C ILE A 380 -12.92 6.35 -25.16
N PRO A 381 -13.94 6.92 -24.48
CA PRO A 381 -14.66 8.08 -24.99
C PRO A 381 -13.73 9.24 -25.36
N ARG A 382 -14.05 9.95 -26.45
CA ARG A 382 -13.17 11.00 -27.00
C ARG A 382 -13.00 12.16 -26.04
N GLU A 383 -14.05 12.48 -25.30
CA GLU A 383 -14.12 13.48 -24.25
C GLU A 383 -13.20 13.19 -23.06
N MET A 384 -12.79 11.94 -22.87
CA MET A 384 -11.88 11.49 -21.81
C MET A 384 -10.47 11.16 -22.34
N ALA A 385 -10.21 11.40 -23.62
CA ALA A 385 -8.97 10.98 -24.26
C ALA A 385 -7.75 11.87 -23.93
N ASP A 386 -7.93 13.02 -23.27
CA ASP A 386 -6.79 13.85 -22.87
C ASP A 386 -6.07 13.23 -21.65
N PRO A 387 -4.82 12.75 -21.81
CA PRO A 387 -4.05 12.14 -20.71
C PRO A 387 -3.79 13.13 -19.56
N ALA A 388 -3.84 14.44 -19.81
CA ALA A 388 -3.69 15.47 -18.79
C ALA A 388 -4.91 15.59 -17.85
N GLY A 389 -5.97 14.81 -18.08
CA GLY A 389 -7.09 14.64 -17.14
C GLY A 389 -6.95 13.42 -16.22
N TRP A 390 -5.97 12.54 -16.46
CA TRP A 390 -5.78 11.28 -15.72
C TRP A 390 -4.63 11.32 -14.71
N ILE A 391 -4.77 10.54 -13.65
CA ILE A 391 -3.75 10.27 -12.63
C ILE A 391 -3.51 8.75 -12.63
N GLY A 392 -2.28 8.33 -12.89
CA GLY A 392 -1.89 6.92 -12.75
C GLY A 392 -1.64 6.55 -11.28
N VAL A 393 -2.10 5.36 -10.90
CA VAL A 393 -1.81 4.69 -9.62
C VAL A 393 -1.09 3.39 -9.91
N LYS A 394 0.13 3.27 -9.36
CA LYS A 394 0.95 2.07 -9.41
C LYS A 394 0.91 1.34 -8.07
N PHE A 395 0.87 0.03 -8.14
CA PHE A 395 0.73 -0.85 -6.98
C PHE A 395 1.96 -1.73 -6.72
N ARG A 396 2.80 -1.94 -7.74
CA ARG A 396 3.96 -2.84 -7.73
C ARG A 396 5.21 -2.20 -8.32
#